data_AF-A0A2G2VSR3-F1
#
_entry.id   AF-A0A2G2VSR3-F1
#
_cell.length_a   1.000
_cell.length_b   1.000
_cell.length_c   1.000
_cell.angle_alpha   90.00
_cell.angle_beta   90.00
_cell.angle_gamma   90.00
#
_symmetry.space_group_name_H-M   'P 1'
#
loop_
_entity.id
_entity.type
_entity.pdbx_description
1 polymer ?
#
loop_
_entity_poly.entity_id
_entity_poly.type
_entity_poly.pdbx_seq_one_letter_code
_entity_poly.pdbx_strand_id
1 'polypeptide(L)'
;MNQSICNSSLSDAFRVSCINSTSPFLNIGSQSYQILHFFSDGVLVDFPNTTFCRQYNDLKSFGFNGNDYFGISRDNILGLYDCEDSSLCKPDCEKNIMPRCDGSAGSYPSCCYPLSDHSAWNADKRDGFSVFSQFGCRGFSSWVVLPGNQVGKRGVKLEWAVPGNSTIASCAANADIINATSVGSGIRCECQDGYVGDGFAFGGGCLKSCIKEGKEAYGKTCYSTSHGRRKTEILAGLYSVLVTVISIEFGMF
;
A
#
# COMPACT_ATOMS: atom_id res chain seq x y z
N MET A 1 -4.27 -26.89 11.38
CA MET A 1 -3.23 -25.86 11.51
C MET A 1 -2.48 -25.80 10.19
N ASN A 2 -2.90 -24.91 9.28
CA ASN A 2 -2.20 -24.74 8.02
C ASN A 2 -1.02 -23.80 8.27
N GLN A 3 0.16 -24.38 8.46
CA GLN A 3 1.38 -23.62 8.23
C GLN A 3 1.40 -23.31 6.73
N SER A 4 1.14 -22.05 6.39
CA SER A 4 1.55 -21.49 5.11
C SER A 4 3.07 -21.62 5.05
N ILE A 5 3.56 -22.60 4.30
CA ILE A 5 4.96 -22.69 3.95
C ILE A 5 5.22 -21.47 3.04
N CYS A 6 5.76 -20.40 3.61
CA CYS A 6 6.41 -19.36 2.81
C CYS A 6 7.61 -20.04 2.14
N ASN A 7 7.41 -20.55 0.93
CA ASN A 7 8.48 -21.15 0.15
C ASN A 7 9.62 -20.14 0.01
N SER A 8 10.83 -20.62 0.29
CA SER A 8 12.07 -19.88 0.48
C SER A 8 12.67 -19.29 -0.81
N SER A 9 11.85 -18.65 -1.64
CA SER A 9 12.28 -17.96 -2.86
C SER A 9 11.86 -16.48 -2.88
N LEU A 10 11.38 -15.95 -1.75
CA LEU A 10 11.22 -14.51 -1.60
C LEU A 10 12.62 -13.90 -1.58
N SER A 11 12.97 -13.20 -2.66
CA SER A 11 14.18 -12.39 -2.76
C SER A 11 14.37 -11.60 -1.46
N ASP A 12 15.59 -11.63 -0.91
CA ASP A 12 15.97 -10.84 0.27
C ASP A 12 15.69 -9.33 0.08
N ALA A 13 15.40 -8.90 -1.16
CA ALA A 13 14.96 -7.56 -1.50
C ALA A 13 13.79 -7.04 -0.65
N PHE A 14 12.78 -7.86 -0.36
CA PHE A 14 11.59 -7.41 0.38
C PHE A 14 11.65 -7.70 1.88
N ARG A 15 12.83 -8.05 2.40
CA ARG A 15 12.98 -8.51 3.77
C ARG A 15 12.84 -7.36 4.76
N VAL A 16 11.75 -7.41 5.53
CA VAL A 16 11.52 -6.52 6.67
C VAL A 16 12.10 -7.16 7.94
N SER A 17 12.79 -6.37 8.75
CA SER A 17 13.29 -6.76 10.07
C SER A 17 12.69 -5.89 11.16
N CYS A 18 12.42 -6.46 12.34
CA CYS A 18 11.99 -5.69 13.50
C CYS A 18 13.15 -5.56 14.48
N ILE A 19 13.47 -4.34 14.90
CA ILE A 19 14.43 -4.09 15.98
C ILE A 19 13.62 -3.93 17.27
N ASN A 20 13.93 -4.73 18.29
CA ASN A 20 13.26 -4.71 19.60
C ASN A 20 11.72 -4.90 19.54
N SER A 21 11.21 -5.55 18.49
CA SER A 21 9.78 -5.84 18.28
C SER A 21 8.83 -4.64 18.21
N THR A 22 9.34 -3.42 17.98
CA THR A 22 8.51 -2.21 17.98
C THR A 22 8.35 -1.56 16.62
N SER A 23 9.44 -1.42 15.84
CA SER A 23 9.40 -0.76 14.54
C SER A 23 9.89 -1.67 13.42
N PRO A 24 9.15 -1.78 12.30
CA PRO A 24 9.60 -2.49 11.11
C PRO A 24 10.64 -1.66 10.35
N PHE A 25 11.66 -2.33 9.83
CA PHE A 25 12.74 -1.75 9.04
C PHE A 25 12.87 -2.48 7.71
N LEU A 26 13.04 -1.71 6.64
CA LEU A 26 13.38 -2.20 5.32
C LEU A 26 14.90 -2.16 5.14
N ASN A 27 15.50 -3.29 4.78
CA ASN A 27 16.94 -3.36 4.52
C ASN A 27 17.18 -3.30 3.01
N ILE A 28 17.88 -2.25 2.56
CA ILE A 28 18.27 -2.09 1.16
C ILE A 28 19.79 -1.96 1.09
N GLY A 29 20.46 -2.99 0.58
CA GLY A 29 21.92 -3.06 0.56
C GLY A 29 22.48 -3.03 1.98
N SER A 30 23.37 -2.07 2.26
CA SER A 30 23.97 -1.86 3.58
C SER A 30 23.18 -0.91 4.48
N GLN A 31 22.08 -0.33 4.00
CA GLN A 31 21.27 0.64 4.74
C GLN A 31 19.97 0.01 5.25
N SER A 32 19.55 0.48 6.43
CA SER A 32 18.30 0.08 7.06
C SER A 32 17.43 1.32 7.28
N TYR A 33 16.20 1.26 6.79
CA TYR A 33 15.26 2.38 6.82
C TYR A 33 14.06 2.01 7.68
N GLN A 34 13.72 2.85 8.65
CA GLN A 34 12.52 2.64 9.45
C GLN A 34 11.29 2.84 8.59
N ILE A 35 10.39 1.86 8.57
CA ILE A 35 9.12 1.96 7.84
C ILE A 35 8.12 2.72 8.71
N LEU A 36 7.59 3.81 8.16
CA LEU A 36 6.59 4.68 8.79
C LEU A 36 5.17 4.33 8.34
N HIS A 37 5.01 3.81 7.12
CA HIS A 37 3.71 3.48 6.54
C HIS A 37 3.83 2.48 5.39
N PHE A 38 2.81 1.63 5.21
CA PHE A 38 2.70 0.73 4.06
C PHE A 38 1.63 1.27 3.10
N PHE A 39 1.94 1.21 1.80
CA PHE A 39 1.01 1.43 0.70
C PHE A 39 0.85 0.14 -0.08
N SER A 40 -0.19 0.04 -0.91
CA SER A 40 -0.34 -1.09 -1.84
C SER A 40 0.82 -1.17 -2.84
N ASP A 41 1.38 -0.02 -3.22
CA ASP A 41 2.45 0.13 -4.21
C ASP A 41 3.84 0.42 -3.63
N GLY A 42 3.96 0.57 -2.32
CA GLY A 42 5.15 1.16 -1.75
C GLY A 42 5.23 1.14 -0.23
N VAL A 43 6.29 1.75 0.29
CA VAL A 43 6.49 1.98 1.72
C VAL A 43 6.99 3.41 1.94
N LEU A 44 6.46 4.08 2.96
CA LEU A 44 7.04 5.33 3.47
C LEU A 44 8.15 4.97 4.43
N VAL A 45 9.35 5.48 4.19
CA VAL A 45 10.48 5.28 5.10
C VAL A 45 10.98 6.60 5.68
N ASP A 46 11.58 6.51 6.87
CA ASP A 46 12.32 7.63 7.45
C ASP A 46 13.76 7.68 6.91
N PHE A 47 14.42 8.79 7.17
CA PHE A 47 15.82 8.99 6.83
C PHE A 47 16.73 8.10 7.70
N PRO A 48 17.76 7.49 7.12
CA PRO A 48 18.70 6.68 7.89
C PRO A 48 19.51 7.59 8.84
N ASN A 49 19.86 7.06 10.01
CA ASN A 49 20.75 7.73 10.99
C ASN A 49 20.26 9.09 11.51
N THR A 50 18.97 9.40 11.45
CA THR A 50 18.43 10.64 12.04
C THR A 50 18.10 10.45 13.51
N THR A 51 18.95 10.98 14.39
CA THR A 51 18.74 11.00 15.85
C THR A 51 18.01 12.24 16.35
N PHE A 52 17.88 13.28 15.53
CA PHE A 52 17.27 14.56 15.90
C PHE A 52 16.39 15.13 14.79
N CYS A 53 15.35 15.85 15.17
CA CYS A 53 14.49 16.62 14.27
C CYS A 53 15.32 17.72 13.60
N ARG A 54 15.62 17.53 12.31
CA ARG A 54 16.23 18.53 11.43
C ARG A 54 15.20 19.15 10.52
N GLN A 55 15.27 20.48 10.36
CA GLN A 55 14.38 21.22 9.47
C GLN A 55 14.49 20.76 8.02
N TYR A 56 15.71 20.46 7.57
CA TYR A 56 16.00 19.86 6.27
C TYR A 56 17.21 18.92 6.36
N ASN A 57 17.36 18.08 5.35
CA ASN A 57 18.45 17.13 5.20
C ASN A 57 19.42 17.56 4.09
N ASP A 58 20.69 17.16 4.19
CA ASP A 58 21.64 17.30 3.09
C ASP A 58 21.20 16.47 1.88
N LEU A 59 21.41 16.96 0.65
CA LEU A 59 20.97 16.28 -0.57
C LEU A 59 21.52 14.85 -0.76
N LYS A 60 22.59 14.49 -0.05
CA LYS A 60 23.23 13.15 -0.09
C LYS A 60 22.81 12.25 1.07
N SER A 61 22.02 12.73 2.03
CA SER A 61 21.76 12.01 3.29
C SER A 61 20.92 10.73 3.13
N PHE A 62 20.08 10.67 2.08
CA PHE A 62 19.23 9.51 1.86
C PHE A 62 20.01 8.32 1.27
N GLY A 63 21.01 8.58 0.43
CA GLY A 63 21.94 7.57 -0.07
C GLY A 63 21.34 6.43 -0.91
N PHE A 64 20.05 6.51 -1.29
CA PHE A 64 19.38 5.56 -2.16
C PHE A 64 18.84 6.25 -3.41
N ASN A 65 19.11 5.63 -4.56
CA ASN A 65 18.75 6.15 -5.89
C ASN A 65 17.81 5.20 -6.65
N GLY A 66 17.52 4.03 -6.11
CA GLY A 66 16.82 2.95 -6.81
C GLY A 66 17.68 1.68 -6.98
N ASN A 67 17.02 0.54 -7.01
CA ASN A 67 17.57 -0.76 -7.40
C ASN A 67 16.56 -1.48 -8.30
N ASP A 68 16.73 -2.79 -8.50
CA ASP A 68 15.86 -3.54 -9.41
C ASP A 68 14.45 -3.80 -8.84
N TYR A 69 14.27 -3.62 -7.53
CA TYR A 69 13.02 -3.90 -6.81
C TYR A 69 12.35 -2.67 -6.22
N PHE A 70 13.11 -1.60 -6.00
CA PHE A 70 12.65 -0.37 -5.36
C PHE A 70 13.13 0.86 -6.11
N GLY A 71 12.27 1.87 -6.19
CA GLY A 71 12.60 3.21 -6.69
C GLY A 71 12.02 4.27 -5.77
N ILE A 72 12.59 5.47 -5.79
CA ILE A 72 11.96 6.62 -5.11
C ILE A 72 10.65 6.93 -5.86
N SER A 73 9.53 6.87 -5.14
CA SER A 73 8.20 7.06 -5.74
C SER A 73 8.02 8.48 -6.28
N ARG A 74 7.35 8.61 -7.43
CA ARG A 74 6.94 9.89 -8.03
C ARG A 74 5.95 10.68 -7.15
N ASP A 75 5.35 10.05 -6.14
CA ASP A 75 4.41 10.67 -5.22
C ASP A 75 5.08 11.55 -4.16
N ASN A 76 6.41 11.51 -4.05
CA ASN A 76 7.12 12.37 -3.13
C ASN A 76 7.06 13.83 -3.59
N ILE A 77 6.82 14.71 -2.63
CA ILE A 77 6.89 16.15 -2.77
C ILE A 77 8.08 16.65 -1.96
N LEU A 78 8.99 17.36 -2.62
CA LEU A 78 10.18 17.89 -1.98
C LEU A 78 10.00 19.37 -1.64
N GLY A 79 10.39 19.75 -0.43
CA GLY A 79 10.73 21.13 -0.10
C GLY A 79 12.23 21.28 -0.25
N LEU A 80 12.66 22.14 -1.16
CA LEU A 80 14.07 22.40 -1.45
C LEU A 80 14.52 23.70 -0.76
N TYR A 81 15.75 23.71 -0.26
CA TYR A 81 16.28 24.79 0.57
C TYR A 81 17.55 25.39 -0.02
N ASP A 82 17.66 26.71 0.12
CA ASP A 82 18.81 27.51 -0.32
C ASP A 82 19.21 27.26 -1.77
N CYS A 83 18.24 27.19 -2.68
CA CYS A 83 18.46 27.05 -4.12
C CYS A 83 18.79 28.41 -4.76
N GLU A 84 19.73 28.40 -5.71
CA GLU A 84 20.09 29.60 -6.49
C GLU A 84 19.13 29.78 -7.67
N ASP A 85 18.67 28.67 -8.26
CA ASP A 85 17.73 28.67 -9.39
C ASP A 85 16.29 28.44 -8.93
N SER A 86 15.52 29.52 -8.87
CA SER A 86 14.09 29.49 -8.50
C SER A 86 13.16 28.87 -9.55
N SER A 87 13.62 28.66 -10.80
CA SER A 87 12.80 28.06 -11.86
C SER A 87 12.42 26.60 -11.56
N LEU A 88 13.15 25.99 -10.64
CA LEU A 88 12.89 24.66 -10.11
C LEU A 88 11.58 24.60 -9.30
N CYS A 89 11.19 25.69 -8.63
CA CYS A 89 10.09 25.70 -7.68
C CYS A 89 8.73 25.69 -8.40
N LYS A 90 7.84 24.76 -8.02
CA LYS A 90 6.51 24.58 -8.61
C LYS A 90 5.40 25.05 -7.65
N PRO A 91 4.35 25.72 -8.16
CA PRO A 91 3.27 26.25 -7.34
C PRO A 91 2.30 25.18 -6.81
N ASP A 92 2.30 23.97 -7.40
CA ASP A 92 1.29 22.95 -7.15
C ASP A 92 1.26 22.41 -5.70
N CYS A 93 2.31 22.66 -4.93
CA CYS A 93 2.42 22.18 -3.56
C CYS A 93 1.82 23.12 -2.50
N GLU A 94 1.49 24.36 -2.86
CA GLU A 94 1.02 25.39 -1.92
C GLU A 94 -0.28 25.02 -1.19
N LYS A 95 -0.98 23.99 -1.69
CA LYS A 95 -2.27 23.51 -1.14
C LYS A 95 -2.12 22.49 -0.02
N ASN A 96 -0.90 22.00 0.26
CA ASN A 96 -0.69 20.92 1.20
C ASN A 96 0.16 21.38 2.40
N ILE A 97 -0.31 21.05 3.61
CA ILE A 97 0.39 21.35 4.86
C ILE A 97 1.52 20.33 5.03
N MET A 98 2.76 20.81 5.04
CA MET A 98 3.95 19.98 5.23
C MET A 98 4.42 20.09 6.67
N PRO A 99 4.11 19.12 7.54
CA PRO A 99 4.48 19.21 8.95
C PRO A 99 5.99 19.22 9.13
N ARG A 100 6.42 19.89 10.20
CA ARG A 100 7.82 19.90 10.63
C ARG A 100 8.21 18.54 11.20
N CYS A 101 9.51 18.31 11.39
CA CYS A 101 10.03 17.05 11.90
C CYS A 101 9.64 16.74 13.36
N ASP A 102 9.20 17.74 14.13
CA ASP A 102 8.72 17.59 15.51
C ASP A 102 7.22 17.28 15.57
N GLY A 103 6.57 17.13 14.41
CA GLY A 103 5.13 16.91 14.29
C GLY A 103 4.29 18.17 14.49
N SER A 104 4.92 19.33 14.71
CA SER A 104 4.19 20.61 14.76
C SER A 104 3.63 20.99 13.39
N ALA A 105 2.57 21.81 13.40
CA ALA A 105 2.00 22.35 12.18
C ALA A 105 3.09 23.09 11.39
N GLY A 106 3.33 22.63 10.17
CA GLY A 106 4.24 23.29 9.26
C GLY A 106 3.52 24.22 8.29
N SER A 107 4.27 24.71 7.31
CA SER A 107 3.77 25.55 6.23
C SER A 107 4.04 24.87 4.89
N TYR A 108 3.57 25.45 3.80
CA TYR A 108 4.08 25.10 2.49
C TYR A 108 5.58 25.46 2.40
N PRO A 109 6.41 24.66 1.70
CA PRO A 109 7.81 24.99 1.46
C PRO A 109 7.91 26.17 0.49
N SER A 110 8.89 27.06 0.69
CA SER A 110 9.13 28.22 -0.18
C SER A 110 9.55 27.82 -1.60
N CYS A 111 10.30 26.73 -1.73
CA CYS A 111 10.59 26.08 -3.01
C CYS A 111 10.08 24.64 -2.97
N CYS A 112 9.02 24.36 -3.70
CA CYS A 112 8.49 23.01 -3.80
C CYS A 112 8.85 22.35 -5.12
N TYR A 113 9.10 21.04 -5.11
CA TYR A 113 9.26 20.24 -6.31
C TYR A 113 8.55 18.88 -6.16
N PRO A 114 7.42 18.64 -6.85
CA PRO A 114 6.80 17.32 -6.92
C PRO A 114 7.61 16.41 -7.86
N LEU A 115 7.93 15.19 -7.42
CA LEU A 115 8.72 14.27 -8.25
C LEU A 115 8.00 13.80 -9.52
N SER A 116 6.68 13.97 -9.58
CA SER A 116 5.85 13.77 -10.79
C SER A 116 6.07 14.82 -11.89
N ASP A 117 6.77 15.93 -11.64
CA ASP A 117 7.07 16.96 -12.64
C ASP A 117 8.16 16.53 -13.65
N HIS A 118 9.08 15.68 -13.22
CA HIS A 118 10.13 15.07 -14.06
C HIS A 118 11.14 16.01 -14.75
N SER A 119 11.07 17.34 -14.59
CA SER A 119 11.95 18.27 -15.31
C SER A 119 13.41 18.25 -14.83
N ALA A 120 13.62 18.12 -13.52
CA ALA A 120 14.94 18.16 -12.87
C ALA A 120 15.36 16.83 -12.23
N TRP A 121 14.41 15.94 -11.98
CA TRP A 121 14.61 14.63 -11.36
C TRP A 121 13.85 13.56 -12.15
N ASN A 122 14.50 12.44 -12.45
CA ASN A 122 13.90 11.40 -13.27
C ASN A 122 14.12 10.00 -12.66
N ALA A 123 13.00 9.32 -12.40
CA ALA A 123 13.00 7.96 -11.85
C ALA A 123 13.65 6.94 -12.81
N ASP A 124 13.45 7.08 -14.12
CA ASP A 124 13.97 6.18 -15.16
C ASP A 124 15.50 6.24 -15.24
N LYS A 125 16.08 7.40 -14.88
CA LYS A 125 17.53 7.59 -14.76
C LYS A 125 18.10 7.15 -13.41
N ARG A 126 17.23 6.70 -12.48
CA ARG A 126 17.58 6.42 -11.08
C ARG A 126 18.25 7.63 -10.43
N ASP A 127 17.68 8.82 -10.65
CA ASP A 127 18.18 10.02 -10.02
C ASP A 127 17.96 9.94 -8.50
N GLY A 128 18.99 10.29 -7.73
CA GLY A 128 18.86 10.59 -6.31
C GLY A 128 18.54 12.06 -6.08
N PHE A 129 18.39 12.49 -4.83
CA PHE A 129 18.17 13.90 -4.51
C PHE A 129 19.41 14.79 -4.72
N SER A 130 20.59 14.20 -4.93
CA SER A 130 21.82 14.97 -5.21
C SER A 130 21.77 15.75 -6.52
N VAL A 131 20.89 15.40 -7.45
CA VAL A 131 20.73 16.14 -8.73
C VAL A 131 20.35 17.59 -8.49
N PHE A 132 19.67 17.91 -7.39
CA PHE A 132 19.26 19.28 -7.09
C PHE A 132 20.42 20.22 -6.73
N SER A 133 21.62 19.68 -6.47
CA SER A 133 22.81 20.50 -6.24
C SER A 133 23.23 21.32 -7.46
N GLN A 134 22.86 20.89 -8.67
CA GLN A 134 23.13 21.63 -9.91
C GLN A 134 22.32 22.94 -10.01
N PHE A 135 21.26 23.08 -9.22
CA PHE A 135 20.44 24.28 -9.10
C PHE A 135 20.82 25.13 -7.86
N GLY A 136 21.96 24.82 -7.24
CA GLY A 136 22.47 25.51 -6.05
C GLY A 136 21.81 25.10 -4.73
N CYS A 137 20.83 24.19 -4.73
CA CYS A 137 20.14 23.77 -3.51
C CYS A 137 21.10 23.11 -2.52
N ARG A 138 20.95 23.42 -1.22
CA ARG A 138 21.79 22.86 -0.15
C ARG A 138 21.16 21.67 0.56
N GLY A 139 19.83 21.64 0.62
CA GLY A 139 19.12 20.61 1.34
C GLY A 139 17.68 20.44 0.91
N PHE A 140 17.03 19.44 1.50
CA PHE A 140 15.66 19.08 1.18
C PHE A 140 14.92 18.45 2.37
N SER A 141 13.61 18.52 2.29
CA SER A 141 12.67 17.72 3.08
C SER A 141 11.70 17.05 2.13
N SER A 142 11.15 15.90 2.53
CA SER A 142 10.28 15.08 1.69
C SER A 142 9.02 14.68 2.44
N TRP A 143 7.91 14.69 1.72
CA TRP A 143 6.61 14.25 2.21
C TRP A 143 5.84 13.52 1.13
N VAL A 144 4.85 12.74 1.57
CA VAL A 144 3.79 12.21 0.70
C VAL A 144 2.43 12.66 1.21
N VAL A 145 1.59 13.14 0.31
CA VAL A 145 0.22 13.53 0.61
C VAL A 145 -0.70 12.37 0.28
N LEU A 146 -1.42 11.86 1.28
CA LEU A 146 -2.38 10.78 1.08
C LEU A 146 -3.64 11.33 0.40
N PRO A 147 -4.27 10.58 -0.53
CA PRO A 147 -5.55 10.96 -1.10
C PRO A 147 -6.58 11.27 -0.01
N GLY A 148 -7.31 12.39 -0.16
CA GLY A 148 -8.29 12.85 0.83
C GLY A 148 -7.70 13.53 2.07
N ASN A 149 -6.38 13.68 2.16
CA ASN A 149 -5.70 14.43 3.22
C ASN A 149 -5.00 15.66 2.63
N GLN A 150 -5.02 16.77 3.37
CA GLN A 150 -4.25 17.98 3.04
C GLN A 150 -2.91 18.04 3.79
N VAL A 151 -2.69 17.16 4.76
CA VAL A 151 -1.47 17.09 5.56
C VAL A 151 -0.56 15.99 5.01
N GLY A 152 0.65 16.38 4.60
CA GLY A 152 1.69 15.45 4.17
C GLY A 152 2.24 14.61 5.32
N LYS A 153 2.62 13.37 5.06
CA LYS A 153 3.42 12.55 5.97
C LYS A 153 4.89 12.70 5.61
N ARG A 154 5.71 13.14 6.56
CA ARG A 154 7.16 13.31 6.36
C ARG A 154 7.82 11.95 6.16
N GLY A 155 8.74 11.88 5.20
CA GLY A 155 9.48 10.67 4.84
C GLY A 155 9.69 10.59 3.34
N VAL A 156 10.32 9.50 2.90
CA VAL A 156 10.52 9.20 1.49
C VAL A 156 9.71 7.94 1.16
N LYS A 157 8.73 8.06 0.27
CA LYS A 157 8.03 6.88 -0.24
C LYS A 157 8.90 6.20 -1.29
N LEU A 158 9.09 4.90 -1.11
CA LEU A 158 9.67 4.01 -2.10
C LEU A 158 8.54 3.24 -2.77
N GLU A 159 8.54 3.21 -4.09
CA GLU A 159 7.70 2.30 -4.87
C GLU A 159 8.43 0.96 -5.00
N TRP A 160 7.69 -0.15 -4.89
CA TRP A 160 8.23 -1.49 -5.05
C TRP A 160 7.71 -2.16 -6.32
N ALA A 161 8.50 -3.07 -6.89
CA ALA A 161 8.10 -3.89 -8.03
C ALA A 161 8.95 -5.16 -8.12
N VAL A 162 8.46 -6.16 -8.84
CA VAL A 162 9.28 -7.30 -9.28
C VAL A 162 9.81 -6.97 -10.69
N PRO A 163 11.12 -7.13 -10.98
CA PRO A 163 11.67 -6.93 -12.31
C PRO A 163 10.92 -7.76 -13.35
N GLY A 164 10.39 -7.15 -14.41
CA GLY A 164 9.55 -7.85 -15.40
C GLY A 164 10.26 -8.94 -16.19
N ASN A 165 11.60 -8.95 -16.20
CA ASN A 165 12.42 -10.01 -16.79
C ASN A 165 12.67 -11.19 -15.82
N SER A 166 12.15 -11.13 -14.60
CA SER A 166 12.29 -12.18 -13.60
C SER A 166 11.33 -13.34 -13.87
N THR A 167 11.75 -14.57 -13.58
CA THR A 167 10.89 -15.76 -13.71
C THR A 167 9.69 -15.74 -12.77
N ILE A 168 9.76 -14.95 -11.69
CA ILE A 168 8.67 -14.77 -10.72
C ILE A 168 7.73 -13.60 -11.08
N ALA A 169 8.02 -12.83 -12.13
CA ALA A 169 7.20 -11.70 -12.59
C ALA A 169 6.01 -12.16 -13.45
N SER A 170 5.20 -13.09 -12.93
CA SER A 170 4.00 -13.57 -13.59
C SER A 170 2.81 -13.43 -12.65
N CYS A 171 1.73 -12.81 -13.13
CA CYS A 171 0.49 -12.70 -12.36
C CYS A 171 -0.31 -14.01 -12.40
N ALA A 172 -1.00 -14.28 -11.31
CA ALA A 172 -1.89 -15.43 -11.15
C ALA A 172 -3.15 -15.28 -12.01
N ALA A 173 -3.92 -16.36 -12.11
CA ALA A 173 -5.27 -16.26 -12.66
C ALA A 173 -6.13 -15.30 -11.81
N ASN A 174 -6.92 -14.46 -12.48
CA ASN A 174 -7.72 -13.39 -11.86
C ASN A 174 -6.87 -12.29 -11.19
N ALA A 175 -5.69 -12.02 -11.75
CA ALA A 175 -4.85 -10.88 -11.39
C ALA A 175 -4.50 -10.07 -12.64
N ASP A 176 -4.42 -8.76 -12.49
CA ASP A 176 -3.99 -7.83 -13.53
C ASP A 176 -2.54 -7.39 -13.30
N ILE A 177 -1.81 -7.16 -14.39
CA ILE A 177 -0.44 -6.63 -14.35
C ILE A 177 -0.51 -5.12 -14.16
N ILE A 178 0.16 -4.61 -13.12
CA ILE A 178 0.30 -3.19 -12.83
C ILE A 178 1.76 -2.79 -13.02
N ASN A 179 2.03 -1.86 -13.94
CA ASN A 179 3.38 -1.38 -14.18
C ASN A 179 3.82 -0.41 -13.08
N ALA A 180 5.05 -0.59 -12.59
CA ALA A 180 5.67 0.37 -11.69
C ALA A 180 6.15 1.61 -12.45
N THR A 181 6.11 2.76 -11.79
CA THR A 181 6.48 4.05 -12.41
C THR A 181 7.91 4.47 -12.09
N SER A 182 8.48 3.91 -11.02
CA SER A 182 9.78 4.29 -10.47
C SER A 182 10.79 3.14 -10.49
N VAL A 183 10.33 1.93 -10.84
CA VAL A 183 11.17 0.75 -11.06
C VAL A 183 11.09 0.39 -12.54
N GLY A 184 12.19 0.59 -13.26
CA GLY A 184 12.25 0.38 -14.71
C GLY A 184 11.87 -1.06 -15.10
N SER A 185 10.87 -1.20 -15.97
CA SER A 185 10.28 -2.50 -16.37
C SER A 185 9.77 -3.35 -15.19
N GLY A 186 9.58 -2.76 -14.01
CA GLY A 186 9.05 -3.44 -12.85
C GLY A 186 7.54 -3.61 -12.95
N ILE A 187 7.03 -4.75 -12.47
CA ILE A 187 5.61 -5.04 -12.41
C ILE A 187 5.16 -5.38 -10.98
N ARG A 188 3.88 -5.20 -10.74
CA ARG A 188 3.11 -5.69 -9.60
C ARG A 188 1.91 -6.48 -10.14
N CYS A 189 1.35 -7.35 -9.32
CA CYS A 189 0.14 -8.08 -9.66
C CYS A 189 -0.96 -7.72 -8.67
N GLU A 190 -2.12 -7.34 -9.17
CA GLU A 190 -3.27 -6.97 -8.36
C GLU A 190 -4.42 -7.93 -8.62
N CYS A 191 -4.98 -8.52 -7.57
CA CYS A 191 -6.14 -9.39 -7.73
C CYS A 191 -7.36 -8.60 -8.20
N GLN A 192 -8.07 -9.17 -9.17
CA GLN A 192 -9.33 -8.62 -9.68
C GLN A 192 -10.40 -8.60 -8.58
N ASP A 193 -11.43 -7.78 -8.78
CA ASP A 193 -12.57 -7.67 -7.87
C ASP A 193 -13.16 -9.04 -7.50
N GLY A 194 -13.35 -9.26 -6.20
CA GLY A 194 -13.82 -10.55 -5.67
C GLY A 194 -12.72 -11.58 -5.41
N TYR A 195 -11.44 -11.19 -5.55
CA TYR A 195 -10.29 -12.02 -5.19
C TYR A 195 -9.35 -11.27 -4.24
N VAL A 196 -8.55 -12.02 -3.48
CA VAL A 196 -7.56 -11.48 -2.55
C VAL A 196 -6.29 -12.34 -2.55
N GLY A 197 -5.14 -11.69 -2.39
CA GLY A 197 -3.84 -12.32 -2.27
C GLY A 197 -2.72 -11.41 -2.74
N ASP A 198 -1.56 -11.98 -3.03
CA ASP A 198 -0.38 -11.21 -3.50
C ASP A 198 -0.37 -11.00 -5.02
N GLY A 199 -1.31 -11.60 -5.75
CA GLY A 199 -1.45 -11.46 -7.19
C GLY A 199 -0.47 -12.29 -8.03
N PHE A 200 0.60 -12.84 -7.46
CA PHE A 200 1.66 -13.51 -8.23
C PHE A 200 1.40 -15.01 -8.39
N ALA A 201 1.62 -15.55 -9.59
CA ALA A 201 1.42 -16.97 -9.90
C ALA A 201 2.35 -17.91 -9.10
N PHE A 202 3.56 -17.43 -8.80
CA PHE A 202 4.56 -18.15 -8.02
C PHE A 202 4.53 -17.81 -6.52
N GLY A 203 3.53 -17.03 -6.09
CA GLY A 203 3.28 -16.63 -4.71
C GLY A 203 2.01 -17.27 -4.14
N GLY A 204 1.28 -16.52 -3.32
CA GLY A 204 -0.03 -16.88 -2.81
C GLY A 204 -1.14 -16.84 -3.86
N GLY A 205 -0.94 -16.09 -4.95
CA GLY A 205 -1.88 -15.92 -6.05
C GLY A 205 -3.12 -15.15 -5.65
N CYS A 206 -4.23 -15.40 -6.36
CA CYS A 206 -5.52 -14.78 -6.08
C CYS A 206 -6.55 -15.82 -5.67
N LEU A 207 -7.03 -15.70 -4.44
CA LEU A 207 -8.06 -16.55 -3.86
C LEU A 207 -9.40 -15.84 -3.93
N LYS A 208 -10.44 -16.53 -4.41
CA LYS A 208 -11.80 -16.00 -4.40
C LYS A 208 -12.20 -15.59 -2.98
N SER A 209 -12.68 -14.37 -2.82
CA SER A 209 -13.20 -13.82 -1.57
C SER A 209 -14.72 -13.95 -1.54
N CYS A 210 -15.29 -14.29 -0.38
CA CYS A 210 -16.72 -14.35 -0.16
C CYS A 210 -17.07 -14.18 1.32
N ILE A 211 -18.35 -13.93 1.61
CA ILE A 211 -18.88 -13.98 2.98
C ILE A 211 -19.61 -15.30 3.17
N LYS A 212 -19.22 -16.06 4.18
CA LYS A 212 -19.86 -17.31 4.59
C LYS A 212 -20.18 -17.25 6.07
N GLU A 213 -21.45 -17.46 6.42
CA GLU A 213 -21.93 -17.40 7.81
C GLU A 213 -21.57 -16.08 8.52
N GLY A 214 -21.61 -14.97 7.78
CA GLY A 214 -21.28 -13.64 8.30
C GLY A 214 -19.79 -13.38 8.52
N LYS A 215 -18.89 -14.29 8.09
CA LYS A 215 -17.44 -14.13 8.16
C LYS A 215 -16.80 -14.16 6.78
N GLU A 216 -15.70 -13.44 6.62
CA GLU A 216 -14.87 -13.54 5.42
C GLU A 216 -14.31 -14.96 5.26
N ALA A 217 -14.40 -15.46 4.04
CA ALA A 217 -13.93 -16.78 3.64
C ALA A 217 -13.22 -16.68 2.29
N TYR A 218 -12.28 -17.60 2.06
CA TYR A 218 -11.37 -17.53 0.93
C TYR A 218 -11.20 -18.87 0.20
N GLY A 219 -10.92 -18.80 -1.10
CA GLY A 219 -10.56 -19.93 -1.94
C GLY A 219 -11.64 -21.00 -2.01
N LYS A 220 -11.28 -22.27 -1.75
CA LYS A 220 -12.18 -23.44 -1.90
C LYS A 220 -13.45 -23.32 -1.04
N THR A 221 -13.38 -22.62 0.09
CA THR A 221 -14.52 -22.47 1.00
C THR A 221 -15.67 -21.64 0.42
N CYS A 222 -15.38 -20.82 -0.60
CA CYS A 222 -16.34 -20.01 -1.34
C CYS A 222 -17.10 -20.79 -2.42
N TYR A 223 -16.66 -22.00 -2.77
CA TYR A 223 -17.37 -22.85 -3.69
C TYR A 223 -18.25 -23.79 -2.86
N SER A 224 -19.57 -23.59 -2.91
CA SER A 224 -20.51 -24.54 -2.30
C SER A 224 -20.39 -25.88 -3.03
N THR A 225 -19.97 -26.94 -2.35
CA THR A 225 -20.16 -28.30 -2.86
C THR A 225 -21.66 -28.59 -2.85
N SER A 226 -22.28 -28.48 -4.03
CA SER A 226 -23.69 -28.82 -4.27
C SER A 226 -23.90 -30.34 -4.21
N HIS A 227 -23.61 -30.98 -3.07
CA HIS A 227 -23.77 -32.43 -2.88
C HIS A 227 -24.35 -32.81 -1.51
N GLY A 228 -25.30 -32.02 -0.99
CA GLY A 228 -25.93 -32.35 0.29
C GLY A 228 -27.29 -31.75 0.59
N ARG A 229 -28.00 -31.15 -0.37
CA ARG A 229 -29.33 -30.56 -0.11
C ARG A 229 -30.40 -31.07 -1.06
N ARG A 230 -30.63 -32.38 -1.00
CA ARG A 230 -31.91 -32.98 -1.39
C ARG A 230 -32.29 -33.99 -0.31
N LYS A 231 -33.11 -33.54 0.65
CA LYS A 231 -34.14 -34.31 1.38
C LYS A 231 -34.61 -33.49 2.58
N THR A 232 -35.58 -32.63 2.32
CA THR A 232 -36.63 -32.31 3.31
C THR A 232 -37.92 -32.49 2.56
N GLU A 233 -38.53 -33.66 2.76
CA GLU A 233 -39.86 -34.00 2.26
C GLU A 233 -40.88 -33.09 2.95
N ILE A 234 -41.72 -32.45 2.14
CA ILE A 234 -42.87 -31.67 2.59
C ILE A 234 -43.93 -32.69 3.01
N LEU A 235 -44.18 -32.82 4.32
CA LEU A 235 -45.34 -33.57 4.80
C LEU A 235 -46.58 -32.67 4.68
N ALA A 236 -47.27 -32.78 3.55
CA ALA A 236 -48.61 -32.23 3.39
C ALA A 236 -49.61 -33.15 4.12
N GLY A 237 -50.17 -32.68 5.23
CA GLY A 237 -51.23 -33.36 5.96
C GLY A 237 -52.47 -32.48 6.08
N LEU A 238 -53.45 -32.72 5.22
CA LEU A 238 -54.79 -32.16 5.28
C LEU A 238 -55.49 -32.57 6.59
N TYR A 239 -56.09 -31.61 7.30
CA TYR A 239 -57.34 -31.85 8.04
C TYR A 239 -58.33 -30.72 7.72
N SER A 240 -59.32 -31.08 6.92
CA SER A 240 -60.47 -30.29 6.53
C SER A 240 -61.53 -30.27 7.65
N VAL A 241 -61.95 -29.05 8.02
CA VAL A 241 -63.34 -28.56 8.21
C VAL A 241 -64.35 -29.47 8.95
N LEU A 242 -64.93 -29.00 10.06
CA LEU A 242 -66.36 -28.56 10.18
C LEU A 242 -66.77 -28.23 11.64
N VAL A 243 -67.23 -26.97 11.84
CA VAL A 243 -68.53 -26.54 12.43
C VAL A 243 -68.90 -27.05 13.85
N THR A 244 -69.12 -26.21 14.87
CA THR A 244 -70.38 -25.48 15.10
C THR A 244 -70.24 -24.24 16.00
N VAL A 245 -70.93 -23.17 15.61
CA VAL A 245 -71.34 -22.03 16.46
C VAL A 245 -72.55 -22.47 17.29
N ILE A 246 -72.51 -22.34 18.62
CA ILE A 246 -73.71 -22.06 19.45
C ILE A 246 -73.27 -21.18 20.62
N SER A 247 -73.75 -19.95 20.64
CA SER A 247 -73.80 -19.06 21.81
C SER A 247 -74.85 -19.58 22.80
N ILE A 248 -74.50 -19.81 24.08
CA ILE A 248 -75.47 -19.76 25.19
C ILE A 248 -74.78 -19.18 26.42
N GLU A 249 -75.44 -18.17 26.99
CA GLU A 249 -75.21 -17.52 28.29
C GLU A 249 -75.23 -18.50 29.48
N PHE A 250 -74.73 -18.03 30.63
CA PHE A 250 -74.99 -18.39 32.05
C PHE A 250 -73.63 -18.38 32.78
N GLY A 251 -73.32 -17.52 33.77
CA GLY A 251 -74.17 -16.79 34.70
C GLY A 251 -74.46 -17.63 35.94
N MET A 252 -73.70 -17.40 37.03
CA MET A 252 -73.82 -17.95 38.40
C MET A 252 -73.61 -19.48 38.53
N PHE A 253 -72.78 -19.98 39.45
CA PHE A 253 -72.61 -19.66 40.87
C PHE A 253 -71.13 -19.72 41.30
#